data_AF-A0A7S0H0B5-F1
#
_entry.id   AF-A0A7S0H0B5-F1
#
_cell.length_a   1.000
_cell.length_b   1.000
_cell.length_c   1.000
_cell.angle_alpha   90.00
_cell.angle_beta   90.00
_cell.angle_gamma   90.00
#
_symmetry.space_group_name_H-M   'P 1'
#
loop_
_entity.id
_entity.type
_entity.pdbx_description
1 polymer ?
#
loop_
_entity_poly.entity_id
_entity_poly.type
_entity_poly.pdbx_seq_one_letter_code
_entity_poly.pdbx_strand_id
1 'polypeptide(L)'
;PIQRERASGTPAQLPGCDRVKNMSKKHVWYVVLAEFDLIEGSVIRRQHPEPTGAADNFLAEAMLPEGSHSRSEDETVFMLPKIIIEGKSGGKAAGGNEKAPRPVLHCLSCFLAKKDDKVKRGSVTKALAVCSPHTFIHAFRPVIRLALKELFSPISKADPKAHELRIVQELYDTLNGLTLPSAYPLPPIHESLYRAARLREAHNRPFQDLDLKITWRSRDISTRVPAIVGEDEIGQVKLINLLKRFKTGFMKIFNAILLERRVLFIGHNLPASEVCQHVLAACLMVSPPLSGVKERVFP
;
A
#
# COMPACT_ATOMS: atom_id res chain seq x y z
N PRO A 1 -41.63 39.18 2.72
CA PRO A 1 -41.78 38.59 1.38
C PRO A 1 -40.47 38.69 0.59
N ILE A 2 -39.63 37.66 0.69
CA ILE A 2 -38.48 37.47 -0.22
C ILE A 2 -38.65 36.05 -0.76
N GLN A 3 -39.05 35.96 -2.02
CA GLN A 3 -39.41 34.74 -2.73
C GLN A 3 -38.17 33.85 -2.93
N ARG A 4 -38.29 32.56 -2.61
CA ARG A 4 -37.35 31.52 -3.03
C ARG A 4 -37.75 31.05 -4.43
N GLU A 5 -37.02 31.47 -5.45
CA GLU A 5 -37.08 30.83 -6.76
C GLU A 5 -36.39 29.46 -6.68
N ARG A 6 -37.14 28.40 -6.98
CA ARG A 6 -36.61 27.06 -7.24
C ARG A 6 -36.16 27.00 -8.70
N ALA A 7 -34.86 27.07 -8.94
CA ALA A 7 -34.31 26.74 -10.25
C ALA A 7 -34.31 25.21 -10.42
N SER A 8 -35.26 24.70 -11.19
CA SER A 8 -35.24 23.37 -11.79
C SER A 8 -34.28 23.39 -12.99
N GLY A 9 -33.03 23.01 -12.77
CA GLY A 9 -32.03 22.85 -13.83
C GLY A 9 -31.27 21.55 -13.62
N THR A 10 -31.26 20.70 -14.63
CA THR A 10 -30.41 19.51 -14.72
C THR A 10 -28.97 19.91 -14.39
N PRO A 11 -28.24 19.20 -13.49
CA PRO A 11 -26.92 19.65 -13.08
C PRO A 11 -25.98 19.64 -14.30
N ALA A 12 -25.48 20.82 -14.64
CA ALA A 12 -24.49 21.02 -15.68
C ALA A 12 -23.27 20.13 -15.39
N GLN A 13 -22.90 19.30 -16.36
CA GLN A 13 -21.63 18.56 -16.31
C GLN A 13 -20.48 19.56 -16.21
N LEU A 14 -19.83 19.58 -15.04
CA LEU A 14 -18.67 20.42 -14.79
C LEU A 14 -17.50 19.98 -15.69
N PRO A 15 -16.91 20.90 -16.47
CA PRO A 15 -15.79 20.59 -17.35
C PRO A 15 -14.56 20.27 -16.49
N GLY A 16 -14.09 19.03 -16.56
CA GLY A 16 -12.97 18.53 -15.75
C GLY A 16 -13.10 17.08 -15.30
N CYS A 17 -14.32 16.51 -15.33
CA CYS A 17 -14.58 15.10 -14.99
C CYS A 17 -13.96 14.10 -15.98
N ASP A 18 -13.54 14.55 -17.17
CA ASP A 18 -13.00 13.69 -18.22
C ASP A 18 -11.53 13.28 -18.01
N ARG A 19 -10.82 13.85 -17.03
CA ARG A 19 -9.37 13.62 -16.87
C ARG A 19 -8.97 12.37 -16.08
N VAL A 20 -9.94 11.57 -15.60
CA VAL A 20 -9.69 10.27 -14.94
C VAL A 20 -10.34 9.12 -15.73
N LYS A 21 -10.39 9.24 -17.05
CA LYS A 21 -10.78 8.12 -17.92
C LYS A 21 -9.50 7.40 -18.38
N ASN A 22 -9.38 6.14 -17.96
CA ASN A 22 -8.36 5.15 -18.33
C ASN A 22 -7.02 5.13 -17.55
N MET A 23 -7.07 5.04 -16.22
CA MET A 23 -6.08 4.18 -15.54
C MET A 23 -6.59 2.74 -15.60
N SER A 24 -5.72 1.80 -16.00
CA SER A 24 -6.08 0.38 -16.21
C SER A 24 -6.99 -0.15 -15.10
N LYS A 25 -8.06 -0.88 -15.45
CA LYS A 25 -9.05 -1.51 -14.55
C LYS A 25 -8.46 -2.46 -13.47
N LYS A 26 -7.14 -2.54 -13.32
CA LYS A 26 -6.44 -3.45 -12.40
C LYS A 26 -6.28 -2.80 -11.03
N HIS A 27 -6.72 -3.49 -10.00
CA HIS A 27 -6.52 -3.11 -8.60
C HIS A 27 -5.11 -3.40 -8.11
N VAL A 28 -4.46 -4.43 -8.67
CA VAL A 28 -3.10 -4.84 -8.31
C VAL A 28 -2.30 -5.01 -9.58
N TRP A 29 -1.11 -4.42 -9.59
CA TRP A 29 -0.24 -4.48 -10.77
C TRP A 29 0.80 -5.57 -10.64
N TYR A 30 1.34 -5.79 -9.44
CA TYR A 30 2.33 -6.82 -9.20
C TYR A 30 2.09 -7.56 -7.88
N VAL A 31 2.39 -8.85 -7.88
CA VAL A 31 2.58 -9.67 -6.69
C VAL A 31 4.00 -10.21 -6.73
N VAL A 32 4.73 -10.03 -5.63
CA VAL A 32 6.14 -10.41 -5.51
C VAL A 32 6.30 -11.36 -4.34
N LEU A 33 7.10 -12.41 -4.51
CA LEU A 33 7.48 -13.35 -3.46
C LEU A 33 9.00 -13.24 -3.24
N ALA A 34 9.39 -12.93 -2.01
CA ALA A 34 10.76 -12.92 -1.56
C ALA A 34 10.99 -14.03 -0.52
N GLU A 35 12.21 -14.53 -0.47
CA GLU A 35 12.67 -15.51 0.50
C GLU A 35 14.08 -15.13 0.94
N PHE A 36 14.44 -15.50 2.17
CA PHE A 36 15.81 -15.40 2.63
C PHE A 36 16.52 -16.73 2.42
N ASP A 37 17.57 -16.71 1.60
CA ASP A 37 18.49 -17.82 1.41
C ASP A 37 19.74 -17.63 2.29
N LEU A 38 20.28 -18.71 2.84
CA LEU A 38 21.48 -18.62 3.70
C LEU A 38 22.73 -18.19 2.91
N ILE A 39 22.81 -18.55 1.64
CA ILE A 39 23.98 -18.33 0.79
C ILE A 39 23.80 -17.04 -0.01
N GLU A 40 22.65 -16.89 -0.66
CA GLU A 40 22.37 -15.74 -1.54
C GLU A 40 21.85 -14.51 -0.78
N GLY A 41 21.42 -14.69 0.46
CA GLY A 41 20.79 -13.63 1.25
C GLY A 41 19.33 -13.41 0.84
N SER A 42 18.89 -12.15 0.86
CA SER A 42 17.54 -11.77 0.47
C SER A 42 17.37 -11.90 -1.04
N VAL A 43 16.46 -12.77 -1.50
CA VAL A 43 16.25 -13.05 -2.92
C VAL A 43 14.78 -12.99 -3.33
N ILE A 44 14.53 -12.50 -4.55
CA ILE A 44 13.21 -12.55 -5.17
C ILE A 44 13.03 -13.93 -5.84
N ARG A 45 12.01 -14.67 -5.40
CA ARG A 45 11.69 -16.00 -5.95
C ARG A 45 10.70 -15.91 -7.10
N ARG A 46 9.69 -15.04 -6.99
CA ARG A 46 8.63 -14.88 -8.02
C ARG A 46 8.19 -13.44 -8.15
N GLN A 47 7.89 -13.05 -9.38
CA GLN A 47 7.18 -11.82 -9.73
C GLN A 47 6.06 -12.19 -10.70
N HIS A 48 4.88 -11.62 -10.51
CA HIS A 48 3.73 -11.84 -11.37
C HIS A 48 2.93 -10.54 -11.52
N PRO A 49 2.38 -10.21 -12.71
CA PRO A 49 2.37 -10.99 -13.96
C PRO A 49 3.70 -10.99 -14.71
N GLU A 50 4.47 -9.93 -14.55
CA GLU A 50 5.79 -9.71 -15.14
C GLU A 50 6.72 -9.09 -14.09
N PRO A 51 8.03 -9.02 -14.34
CA PRO A 51 8.96 -8.34 -13.44
C PRO A 51 8.57 -6.87 -13.27
N THR A 52 8.65 -6.37 -12.03
CA THR A 52 8.28 -4.98 -11.68
C THR A 52 9.16 -3.92 -12.34
N GLY A 53 10.33 -4.30 -12.86
CA GLY A 53 11.35 -3.42 -13.42
C GLY A 53 12.26 -2.78 -12.36
N ALA A 54 11.96 -2.91 -11.07
CA ALA A 54 12.85 -2.53 -9.99
C ALA A 54 13.98 -3.57 -9.82
N ALA A 55 15.11 -3.16 -9.23
CA ALA A 55 16.21 -4.07 -8.97
C ALA A 55 15.80 -5.12 -7.93
N ASP A 56 16.04 -6.41 -8.22
CA ASP A 56 15.63 -7.52 -7.36
C ASP A 56 16.22 -7.41 -5.95
N ASN A 57 17.48 -6.97 -5.80
CA ASN A 57 18.11 -6.77 -4.50
C ASN A 57 17.35 -5.74 -3.64
N PHE A 58 16.99 -4.60 -4.24
CA PHE A 58 16.21 -3.56 -3.56
C PHE A 58 14.83 -4.08 -3.14
N LEU A 59 14.14 -4.82 -4.01
CA LEU A 59 12.85 -5.41 -3.67
C LEU A 59 12.97 -6.41 -2.52
N ALA A 60 13.98 -7.27 -2.56
CA ALA A 60 14.16 -8.30 -1.54
C ALA A 60 14.46 -7.68 -0.17
N GLU A 61 15.31 -6.66 -0.12
CA GLU A 61 15.61 -5.88 1.10
C GLU A 61 14.38 -5.12 1.62
N ALA A 62 13.59 -4.49 0.74
CA ALA A 62 12.38 -3.77 1.15
C ALA A 62 11.27 -4.71 1.68
N MET A 63 11.24 -5.95 1.20
CA MET A 63 10.22 -6.93 1.56
C MET A 63 10.53 -7.73 2.83
N LEU A 64 11.82 -7.98 3.11
CA LEU A 64 12.27 -8.82 4.21
C LEU A 64 12.78 -7.93 5.36
N PRO A 65 12.01 -7.80 6.46
CA PRO A 65 12.40 -6.92 7.57
C PRO A 65 13.66 -7.43 8.28
N GLU A 66 14.50 -6.49 8.71
CA GLU A 66 15.64 -6.80 9.56
C GLU A 66 15.19 -7.37 10.91
N GLY A 67 15.98 -8.28 11.48
CA GLY A 67 15.62 -8.95 12.74
C GLY A 67 14.51 -10.01 12.61
N SER A 68 14.19 -10.44 11.39
CA SER A 68 13.20 -11.49 11.05
C SER A 68 13.35 -12.83 11.77
N HIS A 69 14.50 -13.12 12.37
CA HIS A 69 14.74 -14.31 13.19
C HIS A 69 14.12 -14.24 14.59
N SER A 70 13.79 -13.03 15.07
CA SER A 70 13.21 -12.78 16.39
C SER A 70 11.67 -12.79 16.41
N ARG A 71 11.04 -12.80 15.23
CA ARG A 71 9.58 -12.65 15.07
C ARG A 71 9.03 -13.68 14.09
N SER A 72 7.83 -14.19 14.39
CA SER A 72 7.12 -15.09 13.49
C SER A 72 6.39 -14.36 12.38
N GLU A 73 5.84 -13.16 12.62
CA GLU A 73 5.11 -12.36 11.64
C GLU A 73 5.53 -10.88 11.72
N ASP A 74 5.61 -10.20 10.57
CA ASP A 74 5.77 -8.75 10.48
C ASP A 74 5.22 -8.25 9.12
N GLU A 75 5.27 -6.96 8.87
CA GLU A 75 4.92 -6.35 7.57
C GLU A 75 5.74 -5.09 7.30
N THR A 76 5.98 -4.80 6.03
CA THR A 76 6.63 -3.56 5.57
C THR A 76 5.78 -2.89 4.51
N VAL A 77 5.91 -1.57 4.41
CA VAL A 77 5.28 -0.78 3.35
C VAL A 77 6.39 -0.05 2.61
N PHE A 78 6.43 -0.20 1.29
CA PHE A 78 7.38 0.52 0.45
C PHE A 78 6.67 1.04 -0.80
N MET A 79 7.34 1.99 -1.48
CA MET A 79 6.80 2.62 -2.68
C MET A 79 7.68 2.31 -3.88
N LEU A 80 7.06 1.99 -5.01
CA LEU A 80 7.75 1.80 -6.27
C LEU A 80 7.35 2.90 -7.26
N PRO A 81 8.30 3.64 -7.85
CA PRO A 81 7.97 4.47 -8.99
C PRO A 81 7.50 3.57 -10.13
N LYS A 82 6.39 3.89 -10.80
CA LYS A 82 6.03 3.18 -12.03
C LYS A 82 7.12 3.42 -13.06
N ILE A 83 7.96 2.42 -13.26
CA ILE A 83 8.76 2.29 -14.47
C ILE A 83 7.76 1.79 -15.52
N ILE A 84 7.18 2.72 -16.29
CA ILE A 84 6.49 2.33 -17.51
C ILE A 84 7.60 1.80 -18.41
N ILE A 85 7.75 0.47 -18.48
CA ILE A 85 8.48 -0.16 -19.57
C ILE A 85 7.56 0.00 -20.78
N GLU A 86 7.56 1.20 -21.38
CA GLU A 86 7.05 1.34 -22.74
C GLU A 86 7.85 0.37 -23.59
N GLY A 87 7.14 -0.53 -24.27
CA GLY A 87 7.72 -1.70 -24.91
C GLY A 87 8.96 -1.37 -25.73
N LYS A 88 9.96 -2.25 -25.63
CA LYS A 88 11.12 -2.39 -26.52
C LYS A 88 11.10 -1.50 -27.78
N SER A 89 11.82 -0.39 -27.72
CA SER A 89 12.67 0.05 -28.82
C SER A 89 13.86 0.77 -28.22
N GLY A 90 15.05 0.20 -28.41
CA GLY A 90 16.30 0.77 -27.94
C GLY A 90 16.46 2.21 -28.44
N GLY A 91 16.55 3.14 -27.51
CA GLY A 91 16.75 4.55 -27.80
C GLY A 91 17.35 5.22 -26.57
N LYS A 92 18.57 5.74 -26.72
CA LYS A 92 19.36 6.41 -25.69
C LYS A 92 18.53 7.40 -24.89
N ALA A 93 18.75 7.44 -23.58
CA ALA A 93 18.30 8.51 -22.71
C ALA A 93 18.84 9.85 -23.24
N ALA A 94 17.96 10.66 -23.81
CA ALA A 94 18.20 12.04 -24.18
C ALA A 94 17.19 12.93 -23.44
N GLY A 95 17.66 14.12 -23.09
CA GLY A 95 17.11 14.98 -22.05
C GLY A 95 15.73 15.57 -22.30
N GLY A 96 15.18 16.10 -21.21
CA GLY A 96 14.25 17.23 -21.20
C GLY A 96 12.84 16.97 -21.71
N ASN A 97 11.95 16.59 -20.79
CA ASN A 97 10.62 17.21 -20.74
C ASN A 97 10.04 16.98 -19.34
N GLU A 98 9.39 18.00 -18.76
CA GLU A 98 8.69 17.95 -17.48
C GLU A 98 7.71 16.76 -17.48
N LYS A 99 8.15 15.64 -16.91
CA LYS A 99 7.38 14.41 -16.92
C LYS A 99 6.21 14.58 -15.96
N ALA A 100 4.99 14.47 -16.48
CA ALA A 100 3.81 14.24 -15.67
C ALA A 100 4.14 13.23 -14.54
N PRO A 101 3.69 13.48 -13.30
CA PRO A 101 4.07 12.67 -12.15
C PRO A 101 3.79 11.20 -12.44
N ARG A 102 4.84 10.36 -12.36
CA ARG A 102 4.72 8.93 -12.61
C ARG A 102 3.88 8.33 -11.47
N PRO A 103 2.88 7.47 -11.76
CA PRO A 103 2.10 6.84 -10.71
C PRO A 103 3.05 6.10 -9.75
N VAL A 104 2.95 6.38 -8.46
CA VAL A 104 3.68 5.62 -7.43
C VAL A 104 2.81 4.44 -7.04
N LEU A 105 3.40 3.24 -7.05
CA LEU A 105 2.74 2.04 -6.53
C LEU A 105 3.03 1.93 -5.03
N HIS A 106 1.96 1.72 -4.28
CA HIS A 106 2.01 1.44 -2.87
C HIS A 106 2.09 -0.08 -2.70
N CYS A 107 3.15 -0.56 -2.06
CA CYS A 107 3.38 -1.99 -1.87
C CYS A 107 3.26 -2.33 -0.38
N LEU A 108 2.39 -3.30 -0.07
CA LEU A 108 2.32 -3.93 1.24
C LEU A 108 2.98 -5.30 1.17
N SER A 109 4.03 -5.52 1.95
CA SER A 109 4.68 -6.82 2.13
C SER A 109 4.28 -7.41 3.47
N CYS A 110 3.74 -8.62 3.46
CA CYS A 110 3.57 -9.41 4.68
C CYS A 110 4.68 -10.44 4.78
N PHE A 111 5.27 -10.56 5.97
CA PHE A 111 6.37 -11.46 6.28
C PHE A 111 5.91 -12.56 7.25
N LEU A 112 6.39 -13.79 7.02
CA LEU A 112 6.16 -14.94 7.89
C LEU A 112 7.45 -15.79 8.01
N ALA A 113 7.84 -16.08 9.24
CA ALA A 113 8.90 -17.01 9.60
C ALA A 113 8.30 -18.24 10.29
N LYS A 114 8.58 -19.42 9.75
CA LYS A 114 8.17 -20.70 10.35
C LYS A 114 9.41 -21.48 10.75
N LYS A 115 9.44 -21.96 11.99
CA LYS A 115 10.52 -22.84 12.45
C LYS A 115 10.48 -24.16 11.69
N ASP A 116 11.63 -24.58 11.21
CA ASP A 116 11.81 -25.85 10.51
C ASP A 116 13.20 -26.40 10.86
N ASP A 117 13.22 -27.46 11.67
CA ASP A 117 14.44 -28.10 12.15
C ASP A 117 15.21 -28.81 11.03
N LYS A 118 14.59 -29.03 9.86
CA LYS A 118 15.24 -29.61 8.69
C LYS A 118 16.17 -28.62 7.98
N VAL A 119 16.04 -27.32 8.26
CA VAL A 119 16.77 -26.25 7.57
C VAL A 119 17.89 -25.73 8.48
N LYS A 120 19.06 -25.41 7.89
CA LYS A 120 20.29 -25.02 8.61
C LYS A 120 20.12 -23.85 9.60
N ARG A 121 19.15 -22.95 9.38
CA ARG A 121 18.84 -21.80 10.26
C ARG A 121 17.68 -22.06 11.25
N GLY A 122 17.14 -23.27 11.28
CA GLY A 122 15.99 -23.63 12.13
C GLY A 122 14.70 -22.90 11.78
N SER A 123 14.66 -22.15 10.67
CA SER A 123 13.46 -21.47 10.17
C SER A 123 13.52 -21.20 8.66
N VAL A 124 12.34 -21.24 8.03
CA VAL A 124 12.09 -20.80 6.66
C VAL A 124 11.32 -19.50 6.72
N THR A 125 11.76 -18.50 5.97
CA THR A 125 11.20 -17.16 6.01
C THR A 125 10.79 -16.69 4.62
N LYS A 126 9.53 -16.28 4.45
CA LYS A 126 9.01 -15.80 3.17
C LYS A 126 8.25 -14.49 3.37
N ALA A 127 8.32 -13.62 2.37
CA ALA A 127 7.56 -12.39 2.29
C ALA A 127 6.76 -12.33 0.99
N LEU A 128 5.49 -11.93 1.08
CA LEU A 128 4.59 -11.79 -0.05
C LEU A 128 4.12 -10.34 -0.12
N ALA A 129 4.42 -9.67 -1.22
CA ALA A 129 4.07 -8.27 -1.44
C ALA A 129 3.02 -8.10 -2.54
N VAL A 130 2.10 -7.17 -2.32
CA VAL A 130 1.11 -6.71 -3.29
C VAL A 130 1.37 -5.24 -3.58
N CYS A 131 1.58 -4.91 -4.86
CA CYS A 131 1.82 -3.55 -5.33
C CYS A 131 0.59 -3.03 -6.08
N SER A 132 0.03 -1.92 -5.59
CA SER A 132 -1.24 -1.36 -6.04
C SER A 132 -1.13 0.14 -6.29
N PRO A 133 -1.85 0.69 -7.29
CA PRO A 133 -2.02 2.15 -7.41
C PRO A 133 -2.89 2.71 -6.27
N HIS A 134 -3.68 1.88 -5.60
CA HIS A 134 -4.56 2.30 -4.52
C HIS A 134 -3.76 2.58 -3.25
N THR A 135 -4.15 3.61 -2.51
CA THR A 135 -3.49 3.95 -1.24
C THR A 135 -3.98 3.06 -0.07
N PHE A 136 -5.15 2.43 -0.19
CA PHE A 136 -5.75 1.56 0.84
C PHE A 136 -5.11 0.16 0.94
N ILE A 137 -3.81 0.02 0.66
CA ILE A 137 -3.08 -1.25 0.59
C ILE A 137 -3.30 -2.21 1.77
N HIS A 138 -3.57 -1.67 2.97
CA HIS A 138 -3.84 -2.45 4.18
C HIS A 138 -5.14 -3.24 4.11
N ALA A 139 -6.07 -2.88 3.23
CA ALA A 139 -7.28 -3.65 2.99
C ALA A 139 -6.96 -5.05 2.45
N PHE A 140 -5.86 -5.21 1.69
CA PHE A 140 -5.43 -6.49 1.14
C PHE A 140 -4.66 -7.35 2.16
N ARG A 141 -4.22 -6.78 3.29
CA ARG A 141 -3.44 -7.48 4.33
C ARG A 141 -4.00 -8.85 4.71
N PRO A 142 -5.32 -9.04 4.99
CA PRO A 142 -5.82 -10.32 5.45
C PRO A 142 -5.68 -11.42 4.38
N VAL A 143 -5.95 -11.11 3.11
CA VAL A 143 -5.84 -12.09 2.02
C VAL A 143 -4.38 -12.40 1.69
N ILE A 144 -3.48 -11.40 1.75
CA ILE A 144 -2.03 -11.62 1.60
C ILE A 144 -1.52 -12.57 2.68
N ARG A 145 -1.89 -12.35 3.95
CA ARG A 145 -1.49 -13.22 5.07
C ARG A 145 -2.02 -14.63 4.93
N LEU A 146 -3.24 -14.80 4.41
CA LEU A 146 -3.79 -16.13 4.13
C LEU A 146 -3.02 -16.82 3.01
N ALA A 147 -2.81 -16.15 1.87
CA ALA A 147 -2.01 -16.68 0.77
C ALA A 147 -0.58 -17.04 1.22
N LEU A 148 0.03 -16.22 2.07
CA LEU A 148 1.34 -16.49 2.64
C LEU A 148 1.35 -17.73 3.53
N LYS A 149 0.33 -17.95 4.37
CA LYS A 149 0.21 -19.17 5.19
C LYS A 149 0.08 -20.43 4.32
N GLU A 150 -0.62 -20.34 3.19
CA GLU A 150 -0.75 -21.44 2.22
C GLU A 150 0.59 -21.79 1.57
N LEU A 151 1.52 -20.84 1.39
CA LEU A 151 2.87 -21.11 0.87
C LEU A 151 3.71 -22.01 1.81
N PHE A 152 3.35 -22.11 3.09
CA PHE A 152 3.99 -22.98 4.08
C PHE A 152 3.22 -24.29 4.35
N SER A 153 2.11 -24.52 3.65
CA SER A 153 1.32 -25.75 3.80
C SER A 153 2.06 -26.95 3.20
N PRO A 154 1.98 -28.15 3.84
CA PRO A 154 2.69 -29.33 3.36
C PRO A 154 2.14 -29.76 1.99
N ILE A 155 3.03 -29.80 1.00
CA ILE A 155 2.68 -30.13 -0.37
C ILE A 155 2.56 -31.65 -0.50
N SER A 156 1.38 -32.16 -0.85
CA SER A 156 1.14 -33.60 -0.90
C SER A 156 1.78 -34.28 -2.12
N LYS A 157 1.87 -33.63 -3.31
CA LYS A 157 2.39 -34.25 -4.56
C LYS A 157 2.93 -33.30 -5.66
N ALA A 158 3.00 -31.99 -5.45
CA ALA A 158 3.35 -31.02 -6.51
C ALA A 158 4.77 -30.43 -6.36
N ASP A 159 5.36 -29.97 -7.47
CA ASP A 159 6.64 -29.25 -7.44
C ASP A 159 6.53 -27.98 -6.57
N PRO A 160 7.45 -27.76 -5.61
CA PRO A 160 7.42 -26.58 -4.73
C PRO A 160 7.40 -25.26 -5.51
N LYS A 161 8.19 -25.21 -6.58
CA LYS A 161 8.27 -24.05 -7.49
C LYS A 161 6.96 -23.77 -8.22
N ALA A 162 6.23 -24.80 -8.63
CA ALA A 162 4.95 -24.65 -9.31
C ALA A 162 3.85 -24.23 -8.32
N HIS A 163 3.90 -24.76 -7.09
CA HIS A 163 2.99 -24.40 -6.01
C HIS A 163 3.06 -22.92 -5.65
N GLU A 164 4.27 -22.37 -5.51
CA GLU A 164 4.48 -20.94 -5.23
C GLU A 164 3.93 -20.05 -6.33
N LEU A 165 4.23 -20.39 -7.59
CA LEU A 165 3.74 -19.62 -8.74
C LEU A 165 2.20 -19.63 -8.78
N ARG A 166 1.58 -20.78 -8.54
CA ARG A 166 0.12 -20.91 -8.51
C ARG A 166 -0.53 -20.00 -7.46
N ILE A 167 0.01 -19.96 -6.24
CA ILE A 167 -0.55 -19.10 -5.18
C ILE A 167 -0.38 -17.61 -5.51
N VAL A 168 0.78 -17.23 -6.05
CA VAL A 168 1.06 -15.85 -6.47
C VAL A 168 0.10 -15.41 -7.59
N GLN A 169 -0.15 -16.27 -8.58
CA GLN A 169 -1.11 -16.05 -9.66
C GLN A 169 -2.55 -15.95 -9.13
N GLU A 170 -2.95 -16.91 -8.31
CA GLU A 170 -4.29 -16.95 -7.70
C GLU A 170 -4.56 -15.68 -6.88
N LEU A 171 -3.57 -15.19 -6.13
CA LEU A 171 -3.67 -13.93 -5.37
C LEU A 171 -3.84 -12.72 -6.29
N TYR A 172 -3.06 -12.64 -7.36
CA TYR A 172 -3.16 -11.57 -8.34
C TYR A 172 -4.54 -11.55 -9.01
N ASP A 173 -5.04 -12.71 -9.44
CA ASP A 173 -6.33 -12.85 -10.10
C ASP A 173 -7.48 -12.54 -9.13
N THR A 174 -7.40 -13.03 -7.89
CA THR A 174 -8.41 -12.74 -6.85
C THR A 174 -8.50 -11.25 -6.58
N LEU A 175 -7.37 -10.56 -6.40
CA LEU A 175 -7.35 -9.13 -6.10
C LEU A 175 -7.80 -8.27 -7.28
N ASN A 176 -7.50 -8.68 -8.51
CA ASN A 176 -7.96 -7.98 -9.71
C ASN A 176 -9.41 -8.32 -10.10
N GLY A 177 -9.95 -9.44 -9.62
CA GLY A 177 -11.37 -9.79 -9.75
C GLY A 177 -12.27 -9.12 -8.72
N LEU A 178 -11.72 -8.35 -7.78
CA LEU A 178 -12.49 -7.64 -6.77
C LEU A 178 -13.38 -6.57 -7.41
N THR A 179 -14.60 -6.47 -6.92
CA THR A 179 -15.47 -5.34 -7.20
C THR A 179 -15.36 -4.37 -6.03
N LEU A 180 -14.78 -3.19 -6.28
CA LEU A 180 -14.81 -2.13 -5.28
C LEU A 180 -16.25 -1.63 -5.08
N PRO A 181 -16.59 -1.15 -3.87
CA PRO A 181 -17.89 -0.51 -3.62
C PRO A 181 -18.17 0.57 -4.67
N SER A 182 -19.39 0.65 -5.20
CA SER A 182 -19.74 1.62 -6.26
C SER A 182 -19.53 3.07 -5.85
N ALA A 183 -19.57 3.35 -4.55
CA ALA A 183 -19.31 4.65 -3.97
C ALA A 183 -17.80 4.99 -3.90
N TYR A 184 -16.89 4.09 -4.30
CA TYR A 184 -15.45 4.27 -4.18
C TYR A 184 -14.76 4.57 -5.54
N PRO A 185 -13.81 5.52 -5.58
CA PRO A 185 -13.65 6.57 -4.59
C PRO A 185 -14.87 7.50 -4.67
N LEU A 186 -15.29 8.09 -3.54
CA LEU A 186 -16.26 9.17 -3.64
C LEU A 186 -15.66 10.25 -4.54
N PRO A 187 -16.47 10.91 -5.41
CA PRO A 187 -15.98 11.97 -6.28
C PRO A 187 -15.16 12.98 -5.46
N PRO A 188 -14.14 13.65 -6.05
CA PRO A 188 -13.41 14.72 -5.40
C PRO A 188 -14.39 15.83 -4.99
N ILE A 189 -14.96 15.67 -3.81
CA ILE A 189 -15.74 16.69 -3.13
C ILE A 189 -14.68 17.72 -2.74
N HIS A 190 -14.81 18.96 -3.27
CA HIS A 190 -13.89 20.06 -3.04
C HIS A 190 -13.22 19.98 -1.67
N GLU A 191 -11.91 20.20 -1.60
CA GLU A 191 -11.11 20.15 -0.37
C GLU A 191 -11.75 20.89 0.82
N SER A 192 -12.45 21.99 0.54
CA SER A 192 -13.24 22.77 1.50
C SER A 192 -14.44 22.01 2.07
N LEU A 193 -15.16 21.22 1.27
CA LEU A 193 -16.26 20.37 1.70
C LEU A 193 -15.77 19.05 2.29
N TYR A 194 -14.63 18.50 1.86
CA TYR A 194 -13.94 17.40 2.54
C TYR A 194 -13.54 17.80 3.98
N ARG A 195 -12.92 18.97 4.15
CA ARG A 195 -12.60 19.55 5.46
C ARG A 195 -13.85 19.87 6.27
N ALA A 196 -14.86 20.49 5.65
CA ALA A 196 -16.11 20.84 6.33
C ALA A 196 -16.89 19.59 6.76
N ALA A 197 -16.98 18.55 5.93
CA ALA A 197 -17.63 17.29 6.28
C ALA A 197 -16.85 16.56 7.37
N ARG A 198 -15.51 16.51 7.29
CA ARG A 198 -14.64 15.91 8.33
C ARG A 198 -14.75 16.59 9.69
N LEU A 199 -14.83 17.92 9.72
CA LEU A 199 -14.99 18.69 10.94
C LEU A 199 -16.42 18.65 11.49
N ARG A 200 -17.44 18.63 10.62
CA ARG A 200 -18.86 18.66 10.99
C ARG A 200 -19.40 17.29 11.43
N GLU A 201 -18.82 16.19 10.93
CA GLU A 201 -19.20 14.81 11.31
C GLU A 201 -18.30 14.18 12.38
N ALA A 202 -17.11 14.75 12.66
CA ALA A 202 -16.27 14.35 13.80
C ALA A 202 -17.01 14.37 15.16
N HIS A 203 -18.16 15.05 15.23
CA HIS A 203 -19.00 15.11 16.42
C HIS A 203 -20.01 13.96 16.53
N ASN A 204 -20.32 13.18 15.47
CA ASN A 204 -21.37 12.15 15.54
C ASN A 204 -21.09 10.82 14.82
N ARG A 205 -20.24 10.74 13.79
CA ARG A 205 -19.81 9.45 13.18
C ARG A 205 -18.44 9.61 12.52
N PRO A 206 -17.44 8.73 12.78
CA PRO A 206 -16.25 8.68 11.96
C PRO A 206 -16.64 8.32 10.52
N PHE A 207 -15.97 8.92 9.52
CA PHE A 207 -16.18 8.60 8.10
C PHE A 207 -16.24 7.09 7.92
N GLN A 208 -17.35 6.62 7.36
CA GLN A 208 -17.65 5.19 7.30
C GLN A 208 -16.76 4.58 6.23
N ASP A 209 -15.75 3.82 6.66
CA ASP A 209 -15.09 2.90 5.74
C ASP A 209 -16.16 2.08 5.01
N LEU A 210 -15.94 1.86 3.72
CA LEU A 210 -16.79 1.01 2.92
C LEU A 210 -16.35 -0.43 3.09
N ASP A 211 -17.32 -1.32 3.28
CA ASP A 211 -17.06 -2.75 3.36
C ASP A 211 -16.59 -3.26 2.00
N LEU A 212 -15.43 -3.91 1.99
CA LEU A 212 -14.88 -4.62 0.86
C LEU A 212 -14.88 -6.11 1.18
N LYS A 213 -15.58 -6.88 0.36
CA LYS A 213 -15.62 -8.33 0.48
C LYS A 213 -14.61 -8.95 -0.49
N ILE A 214 -13.71 -9.76 0.06
CA ILE A 214 -12.69 -10.50 -0.68
C ILE A 214 -12.97 -11.99 -0.48
N THR A 215 -13.21 -12.74 -1.54
CA THR A 215 -13.36 -14.20 -1.46
C THR A 215 -12.05 -14.84 -1.87
N TRP A 216 -11.39 -15.53 -0.93
CA TRP A 216 -10.16 -16.28 -1.18
C TRP A 216 -10.44 -17.77 -1.05
N ARG A 217 -10.42 -18.49 -2.18
CA ARG A 217 -10.81 -19.90 -2.33
C ARG A 217 -12.24 -20.16 -1.85
N SER A 218 -12.42 -20.44 -0.56
CA SER A 218 -13.73 -20.72 0.06
C SER A 218 -13.93 -19.93 1.35
N ARG A 219 -13.14 -18.87 1.55
CA ARG A 219 -13.23 -17.99 2.71
C ARG A 219 -13.61 -16.59 2.28
N ASP A 220 -14.71 -16.11 2.84
CA ASP A 220 -15.10 -14.72 2.72
C ASP A 220 -14.40 -13.88 3.78
N ILE A 221 -13.67 -12.89 3.30
CA ILE A 221 -12.89 -11.96 4.11
C ILE A 221 -13.57 -10.60 3.98
N SER A 222 -14.09 -10.07 5.08
CA SER A 222 -14.56 -8.69 5.13
C SER A 222 -13.42 -7.79 5.56
N THR A 223 -13.12 -6.79 4.75
CA THR A 223 -12.15 -5.73 5.03
C THR A 223 -12.81 -4.37 4.77
N ARG A 224 -12.09 -3.29 5.06
CA ARG A 224 -12.60 -1.93 5.01
C ARG A 224 -11.70 -1.04 4.17
N VAL A 225 -12.28 -0.27 3.28
CA VAL A 225 -11.59 0.75 2.49
C VAL A 225 -12.12 2.13 2.84
N PRO A 226 -11.26 3.16 2.96
CA PRO A 226 -11.72 4.51 3.25
C PRO A 226 -12.63 5.01 2.12
N ALA A 227 -13.81 5.55 2.43
CA ALA A 227 -14.72 6.09 1.41
C ALA A 227 -14.14 7.32 0.68
N ILE A 228 -13.29 8.08 1.39
CA ILE A 228 -12.58 9.24 0.87
C ILE A 228 -11.11 9.08 1.22
N VAL A 229 -10.25 9.32 0.24
CA VAL A 229 -8.80 9.20 0.36
C VAL A 229 -8.19 10.58 0.16
N GLY A 230 -7.43 11.06 1.14
CA GLY A 230 -6.59 12.24 0.96
C GLY A 230 -5.47 11.97 -0.05
N GLU A 231 -5.03 13.00 -0.78
CA GLU A 231 -4.03 12.86 -1.85
C GLU A 231 -2.73 12.18 -1.37
N ASP A 232 -2.30 12.46 -0.14
CA ASP A 232 -1.09 11.90 0.47
C ASP A 232 -1.39 10.88 1.59
N GLU A 233 -2.65 10.46 1.73
CA GLU A 233 -3.05 9.48 2.74
C GLU A 233 -2.78 8.06 2.23
N ILE A 234 -1.92 7.33 2.94
CA ILE A 234 -1.50 5.97 2.58
C ILE A 234 -1.86 5.01 3.70
N GLY A 235 -2.65 3.99 3.36
CA GLY A 235 -2.97 2.88 4.23
C GLY A 235 -3.88 3.23 5.40
N GLN A 236 -3.98 2.29 6.35
CA GLN A 236 -4.75 2.48 7.59
C GLN A 236 -3.79 2.89 8.71
N VAL A 237 -3.52 4.19 8.79
CA VAL A 237 -2.53 4.73 9.74
C VAL A 237 -3.20 5.51 10.85
N LYS A 238 -2.71 5.33 12.08
CA LYS A 238 -3.29 5.96 13.27
C LYS A 238 -2.33 6.97 13.86
N LEU A 239 -2.65 8.25 13.70
CA LEU A 239 -1.83 9.34 14.22
C LEU A 239 -1.63 9.29 15.75
N ILE A 240 -2.62 8.75 16.46
CA ILE A 240 -2.56 8.58 17.92
C ILE A 240 -1.38 7.68 18.35
N ASN A 241 -0.95 6.74 17.52
CA ASN A 241 0.19 5.87 17.85
C ASN A 241 1.49 6.69 17.87
N LEU A 242 1.69 7.54 16.85
CA LEU A 242 2.82 8.47 16.77
C LEU A 242 2.81 9.46 17.93
N LEU A 243 1.64 10.05 18.24
CA LEU A 243 1.50 10.96 19.38
C LEU A 243 1.82 10.27 20.71
N LYS A 244 1.29 9.07 20.96
CA LYS A 244 1.56 8.30 22.18
C LYS A 244 3.04 7.94 22.32
N ARG A 245 3.70 7.59 21.20
CA ARG A 245 5.10 7.20 21.18
C ARG A 245 6.04 8.37 21.47
N PHE A 246 5.85 9.49 20.79
CA PHE A 246 6.80 10.62 20.84
C PHE A 246 6.40 11.73 21.82
N LYS A 247 5.15 11.77 22.28
CA LYS A 247 4.63 12.76 23.26
C LYS A 247 5.03 14.19 22.88
N THR A 248 5.84 14.87 23.69
CA THR A 248 6.34 16.23 23.40
C THR A 248 7.21 16.30 22.14
N GLY A 249 7.86 15.19 21.77
CA GLY A 249 8.62 15.04 20.51
C GLY A 249 7.75 15.05 19.26
N PHE A 250 6.43 14.82 19.38
CA PHE A 250 5.50 14.87 18.27
C PHE A 250 5.54 16.23 17.55
N MET A 251 5.54 17.33 18.32
CA MET A 251 5.61 18.68 17.74
C MET A 251 6.97 19.00 17.13
N LYS A 252 8.05 18.34 17.59
CA LYS A 252 9.37 18.47 16.96
C LYS A 252 9.39 17.83 15.58
N ILE A 253 8.75 16.66 15.43
CA ILE A 253 8.58 15.98 14.14
C ILE A 253 7.74 16.87 13.21
N PHE A 254 6.62 17.38 13.68
CA PHE A 254 5.77 18.30 12.92
C PHE A 254 6.56 19.51 12.40
N ASN A 255 7.25 20.21 13.29
CA ASN A 255 8.06 21.39 12.92
C ASN A 255 9.21 21.02 11.97
N ALA A 256 9.85 19.87 12.16
CA ALA A 256 10.91 19.41 11.27
C ALA A 256 10.40 19.19 9.84
N ILE A 257 9.20 18.63 9.67
CA ILE A 257 8.58 18.42 8.36
C ILE A 257 8.22 19.77 7.71
N LEU A 258 7.63 20.70 8.46
CA LEU A 258 7.30 22.05 7.95
C LEU A 258 8.54 22.86 7.54
N LEU A 259 9.68 22.61 8.20
CA LEU A 259 10.97 23.21 7.87
C LEU A 259 11.76 22.39 6.83
N GLU A 260 11.12 21.43 6.16
CA GLU A 260 11.69 20.56 5.13
C GLU A 260 12.96 19.81 5.56
N ARG A 261 13.10 19.52 6.86
CA ARG A 261 14.25 18.77 7.39
C ARG A 261 14.11 17.29 7.07
N ARG A 262 15.27 16.63 6.92
CA ARG A 262 15.33 15.17 6.82
C ARG A 262 15.02 14.57 8.18
N VAL A 263 13.97 13.76 8.25
CA VAL A 263 13.55 13.06 9.47
C VAL A 263 13.79 11.56 9.27
N LEU A 264 14.55 10.96 10.17
CA LEU A 264 14.83 9.52 10.17
C LEU A 264 14.17 8.88 11.39
N PHE A 265 13.36 7.84 11.16
CA PHE A 265 12.76 7.03 12.20
C PHE A 265 13.60 5.77 12.40
N ILE A 266 14.07 5.53 13.62
CA ILE A 266 14.86 4.34 13.97
C ILE A 266 14.16 3.62 15.13
N GLY A 267 13.90 2.33 14.96
CA GLY A 267 13.31 1.47 15.99
C GLY A 267 14.26 0.34 16.35
N HIS A 268 14.77 0.33 17.59
CA HIS A 268 15.52 -0.83 18.10
C HIS A 268 14.56 -1.87 18.69
N ASN A 269 14.70 -3.12 18.26
CA ASN A 269 13.85 -4.23 18.70
C ASN A 269 12.34 -3.92 18.55
N LEU A 270 11.96 -3.17 17.51
CA LEU A 270 10.56 -2.94 17.14
C LEU A 270 10.23 -3.68 15.83
N PRO A 271 8.98 -4.08 15.61
CA PRO A 271 8.54 -4.58 14.31
C PRO A 271 8.74 -3.50 13.24
N ALA A 272 9.12 -3.92 12.03
CA ALA A 272 9.26 -2.99 10.91
C ALA A 272 7.93 -2.27 10.63
N SER A 273 6.82 -2.99 10.77
CA SER A 273 5.46 -2.45 10.64
C SER A 273 5.17 -1.28 11.55
N GLU A 274 5.69 -1.28 12.78
CA GLU A 274 5.53 -0.16 13.72
C GLU A 274 6.32 1.06 13.24
N VAL A 275 7.54 0.88 12.73
CA VAL A 275 8.36 1.97 12.20
C VAL A 275 7.74 2.56 10.93
N CYS A 276 7.32 1.72 9.98
CA CYS A 276 6.62 2.15 8.77
C CYS A 276 5.37 2.97 9.11
N GLN A 277 4.58 2.52 10.11
CA GLN A 277 3.40 3.27 10.56
C GLN A 277 3.74 4.65 11.12
N HIS A 278 4.86 4.80 11.83
CA HIS A 278 5.30 6.11 12.31
C HIS A 278 5.69 7.04 11.16
N VAL A 279 6.40 6.53 10.14
CA VAL A 279 6.77 7.28 8.94
C VAL A 279 5.52 7.74 8.18
N LEU A 280 4.58 6.83 7.93
CA LEU A 280 3.32 7.16 7.25
C LEU A 280 2.45 8.12 8.09
N ALA A 281 2.44 7.97 9.41
CA ALA A 281 1.69 8.84 10.31
C ALA A 281 2.24 10.27 10.27
N ALA A 282 3.56 10.42 10.16
CA ALA A 282 4.21 11.71 10.03
C ALA A 282 3.81 12.43 8.73
N CYS A 283 3.65 11.69 7.62
CA CYS A 283 3.08 12.22 6.38
C CYS A 283 1.63 12.71 6.57
N LEU A 284 0.81 11.91 7.25
CA LEU A 284 -0.60 12.23 7.50
C LEU A 284 -0.79 13.48 8.38
N MET A 285 0.19 13.86 9.21
CA MET A 285 0.11 15.06 10.06
C MET A 285 -0.01 16.37 9.30
N VAL A 286 0.57 16.42 8.10
CA VAL A 286 0.70 17.67 7.32
C VAL A 286 -0.21 17.70 6.10
N SER A 287 -0.81 16.56 5.74
CA SER A 287 -1.85 16.45 4.72
C SER A 287 -3.24 16.58 5.38
N PRO A 288 -4.24 17.29 4.80
CA PRO A 288 -4.27 17.91 3.47
C PRO A 288 -3.56 19.26 3.24
N PRO A 289 -3.19 20.09 4.24
CA PRO A 289 -2.60 21.42 3.97
C PRO A 289 -1.38 21.43 3.06
N LEU A 290 -0.58 20.36 3.10
CA LEU A 290 0.51 20.10 2.17
C LEU A 290 0.15 18.92 1.25
N SER A 291 0.47 19.07 -0.03
CA SER A 291 0.39 18.02 -1.05
C SER A 291 1.79 17.64 -1.55
N GLY A 292 1.92 16.44 -2.11
CA GLY A 292 3.19 15.92 -2.64
C GLY A 292 4.16 15.43 -1.56
N VAL A 293 3.74 15.38 -0.29
CA VAL A 293 4.60 14.90 0.82
C VAL A 293 4.93 13.43 0.63
N LYS A 294 3.99 12.64 0.10
CA LYS A 294 4.17 11.21 -0.19
C LYS A 294 5.37 10.90 -1.09
N GLU A 295 5.75 11.82 -1.98
CA GLU A 295 6.86 11.62 -2.92
C GLU A 295 8.22 11.64 -2.22
N ARG A 296 8.27 12.18 -1.00
CA ARG A 296 9.47 12.29 -0.16
C ARG A 296 9.48 11.29 0.99
N VAL A 297 8.51 10.37 1.01
CA VAL A 297 8.29 9.42 2.11
C VAL A 297 8.81 8.03 1.72
N PHE A 298 9.67 7.49 2.58
CA PHE A 298 10.28 6.16 2.43
C PHE A 298 10.06 5.38 3.73
N PRO A 299 8.92 4.68 3.88
CA PRO A 299 8.58 3.92 5.07
C PRO A 299 9.42 2.64 5.24
#